data_AF-A0A318MHC5-F1
#
_entry.id   AF-A0A318MHC5-F1
#
_cell.length_a   1.000
_cell.length_b   1.000
_cell.length_c   1.000
_cell.angle_alpha   90.00
_cell.angle_beta   90.00
_cell.angle_gamma   90.00
#
_symmetry.space_group_name_H-M   'P 1'
#
loop_
_entity.id
_entity.type
_entity.pdbx_description
1 polymer ?
#
loop_
_entity_poly.entity_id
_entity_poly.type
_entity_poly.pdbx_seq_one_letter_code
_entity_poly.pdbx_strand_id
1 'polypeptide(L)'
;MQPGAFGAVLAQYHRGAVAPQLREHLGQHAVRALVEARERLVAGGSLHALEPARPVARVVLGGADAGTWRERPDVLAVVETGGQLELTVPEERCDELLLLALRTGCSVRQVERQGPPR
;
A
#
# COMPACT_ATOMS: atom_id res chain seq x y z
N MET A 1 4.65 9.69 21.39
CA MET A 1 5.09 9.15 20.09
C MET A 1 4.85 7.64 20.16
N GLN A 2 3.69 7.16 19.70
CA GLN A 2 3.40 5.73 19.72
C GLN A 2 4.01 5.08 18.46
N PRO A 3 4.76 3.97 18.59
CA PRO A 3 5.17 3.18 17.43
C PRO A 3 3.93 2.59 16.78
N GLY A 4 3.85 2.68 15.44
CA GLY A 4 2.77 2.10 14.65
C GLY A 4 2.62 0.61 14.97
N ALA A 5 1.45 0.22 15.46
CA ALA A 5 1.13 -1.16 15.75
C ALA A 5 1.08 -1.96 14.45
N PHE A 6 1.83 -3.07 14.43
CA PHE A 6 1.92 -3.99 13.31
C PHE A 6 0.81 -5.04 13.42
N GLY A 7 -0.21 -4.90 12.58
CA GLY A 7 -1.28 -5.89 12.49
C GLY A 7 -0.80 -7.17 11.84
N ALA A 8 -0.43 -8.17 12.64
CA ALA A 8 -0.28 -9.54 12.16
C ALA A 8 -1.66 -10.14 11.88
N VAL A 9 -1.97 -10.49 10.62
CA VAL A 9 -3.20 -11.22 10.28
C VAL A 9 -2.95 -12.72 10.52
N LEU A 10 -3.33 -13.20 11.69
CA LEU A 10 -3.37 -14.63 11.99
C LEU A 10 -4.65 -15.23 11.38
N ALA A 11 -4.55 -15.78 10.17
CA ALA A 11 -5.63 -16.59 9.62
C ALA A 11 -5.60 -17.98 10.27
N GLN A 12 -6.48 -18.24 11.24
CA GLN A 12 -6.73 -19.60 11.71
C GLN A 12 -7.59 -20.34 10.68
N TYR A 13 -7.00 -21.36 10.06
CA TYR A 13 -7.67 -22.24 9.13
C TYR A 13 -8.47 -23.30 9.90
N HIS A 14 -9.79 -23.22 9.84
CA HIS A 14 -10.66 -24.37 10.13
C HIS A 14 -11.25 -24.88 8.81
N ARG A 15 -11.26 -26.21 8.61
CA ARG A 15 -11.88 -26.86 7.45
C ARG A 15 -13.30 -26.30 7.25
N GLY A 16 -13.50 -25.55 6.17
CA GLY A 16 -14.81 -25.05 5.75
C GLY A 16 -15.13 -23.58 6.08
N ALA A 17 -14.27 -22.84 6.79
CA ALA A 17 -14.48 -21.40 7.02
C ALA A 17 -13.17 -20.64 7.23
N VAL A 18 -12.92 -19.63 6.40
CA VAL A 18 -11.86 -18.63 6.62
C VAL A 18 -12.50 -17.39 7.21
N ALA A 19 -12.35 -17.21 8.52
CA ALA A 19 -12.68 -15.95 9.19
C ALA A 19 -11.35 -15.30 9.62
N PRO A 20 -10.83 -14.32 8.87
CA PRO A 20 -9.67 -13.57 9.35
C PRO A 20 -10.11 -12.77 10.58
N GLN A 21 -9.61 -13.14 11.77
CA GLN A 21 -9.81 -12.33 12.97
C GLN A 21 -8.81 -11.18 12.96
N LEU A 22 -9.31 -9.99 12.65
CA LEU A 22 -8.55 -8.76 12.68
C LEU A 22 -8.55 -8.20 14.09
N ARG A 23 -7.41 -8.29 14.78
CA ARG A 23 -7.24 -7.76 16.15
C ARG A 23 -6.70 -6.34 16.20
N GLU A 24 -6.28 -5.77 15.08
CA GLU A 24 -5.66 -4.44 15.03
C GLU A 24 -6.30 -3.53 13.98
N HIS A 25 -6.23 -2.21 14.23
CA HIS A 25 -6.68 -1.17 13.30
C HIS A 25 -5.81 -1.21 12.05
N LEU A 26 -6.30 -1.94 11.04
CA LEU A 26 -5.65 -1.99 9.75
C LEU A 26 -5.88 -0.67 9.00
N GLY A 27 -4.79 -0.08 8.48
CA GLY A 27 -4.89 1.02 7.53
C GLY A 27 -5.72 0.61 6.31
N GLN A 28 -6.32 1.59 5.63
CA GLN A 28 -7.24 1.36 4.49
C GLN A 28 -6.65 0.45 3.40
N HIS A 29 -5.34 0.49 3.20
CA HIS A 29 -4.61 -0.40 2.28
C HIS A 29 -4.65 -1.88 2.69
N ALA A 30 -4.44 -2.17 3.97
CA ALA A 30 -4.48 -3.54 4.48
C ALA A 30 -5.92 -4.10 4.44
N VAL A 31 -6.93 -3.24 4.66
CA VAL A 31 -8.34 -3.61 4.49
C VAL A 31 -8.64 -3.98 3.03
N ARG A 32 -8.20 -3.17 2.06
CA ARG A 32 -8.42 -3.47 0.63
C ARG A 32 -7.72 -4.77 0.22
N ALA A 33 -6.46 -4.96 0.60
CA ALA A 33 -5.71 -6.19 0.31
C ALA A 33 -6.38 -7.43 0.91
N LEU A 34 -6.99 -7.31 2.09
CA LEU A 34 -7.74 -8.42 2.71
C LEU A 34 -9.07 -8.71 2.03
N VAL A 35 -9.78 -7.69 1.56
CA VAL A 35 -11.01 -7.88 0.79
C VAL A 35 -10.69 -8.61 -0.52
N GLU A 36 -9.65 -8.18 -1.24
CA GLU A 36 -9.20 -8.85 -2.46
C GLU A 36 -8.73 -10.30 -2.18
N ALA A 37 -7.97 -10.51 -1.11
CA ALA A 37 -7.56 -11.86 -0.71
C ALA A 37 -8.75 -12.76 -0.35
N ARG A 38 -9.76 -12.21 0.34
CA ARG A 38 -10.99 -12.93 0.68
C ARG A 38 -11.79 -13.30 -0.56
N GLU A 39 -11.97 -12.39 -1.51
CA GLU A 39 -12.70 -12.66 -2.75
C GLU A 39 -12.05 -13.78 -3.56
N ARG A 40 -10.71 -13.78 -3.66
CA ARG A 40 -9.97 -14.83 -4.35
C ARG A 40 -10.05 -16.19 -3.64
N LEU A 41 -10.05 -16.20 -2.31
CA LEU A 41 -10.25 -17.42 -1.52
C LEU A 41 -11.65 -18.01 -1.68
N VAL A 42 -12.69 -17.16 -1.66
CA VAL A 42 -14.09 -17.58 -1.84
C VAL A 42 -14.32 -18.16 -3.24
N ALA A 43 -13.60 -17.66 -4.25
CA ALA A 43 -13.63 -18.18 -5.62
C ALA A 43 -12.86 -19.51 -5.81
N GLY A 44 -12.36 -20.14 -4.75
CA GLY A 44 -11.60 -21.40 -4.82
C GLY A 44 -10.10 -21.22 -5.10
N GLY A 45 -9.59 -20.00 -4.99
CA GLY A 45 -8.16 -19.70 -5.12
C GLY A 45 -7.34 -20.14 -3.88
N SER A 46 -6.05 -20.44 -4.11
CA SER A 46 -5.10 -20.78 -3.05
C SER A 46 -4.36 -19.54 -2.55
N LEU A 47 -4.17 -19.41 -1.22
CA LEU A 47 -3.36 -18.33 -0.62
C LEU A 47 -1.88 -18.37 -1.02
N HIS A 48 -1.38 -19.48 -1.58
CA HIS A 48 -0.02 -19.57 -2.10
C HIS A 48 0.26 -18.63 -3.30
N ALA A 49 -0.79 -18.03 -3.88
CA ALA A 49 -0.67 -17.02 -4.93
C ALA A 49 -0.56 -15.57 -4.40
N LEU A 50 -0.57 -15.37 -3.07
CA LEU A 50 -0.20 -14.08 -2.50
C LEU A 50 1.32 -13.96 -2.59
N GLU A 51 1.80 -13.21 -3.58
CA GLU A 51 3.21 -12.81 -3.63
C GLU A 51 3.60 -12.18 -2.28
N PRO A 52 4.81 -12.45 -1.77
CA PRO A 52 5.30 -11.78 -0.58
C PRO A 52 5.17 -10.27 -0.78
N ALA A 53 4.66 -9.58 0.25
CA ALA A 53 4.51 -8.13 0.22
C ALA A 53 5.87 -7.50 -0.10
N ARG A 54 6.01 -6.98 -1.32
CA ARG A 54 7.22 -6.26 -1.73
C ARG A 54 7.35 -5.00 -0.86
N PRO A 55 8.57 -4.58 -0.49
CA PRO A 55 8.77 -3.32 0.21
C PRO A 55 8.14 -2.17 -0.57
N VAL A 56 7.41 -1.30 0.11
CA VAL A 56 6.74 -0.14 -0.48
C VAL A 56 7.20 1.14 0.18
N ALA A 57 7.12 2.24 -0.56
CA ALA A 57 7.29 3.58 -0.05
C ALA A 57 5.99 4.36 -0.15
N ARG A 58 5.75 5.23 0.84
CA ARG A 58 4.69 6.23 0.82
C ARG A 58 5.32 7.59 0.49
N VAL A 59 4.80 8.25 -0.55
CA VAL A 59 5.25 9.58 -0.98
C VAL A 59 4.06 10.53 -0.93
N VAL A 60 4.20 11.65 -0.23
CA VAL A 60 3.18 12.71 -0.21
C VAL A 60 3.66 13.86 -1.08
N LEU A 61 2.85 14.21 -2.08
CA LEU A 61 3.09 15.30 -3.02
C LEU A 61 2.08 16.43 -2.79
N GLY A 62 2.50 17.66 -3.05
CA GLY A 62 1.62 18.83 -3.15
C GLY A 62 1.69 19.45 -4.55
N GLY A 63 0.55 19.93 -5.05
CA GLY A 63 0.45 20.50 -6.40
C GLY A 63 0.46 19.44 -7.51
N ALA A 64 0.08 18.21 -7.18
CA ALA A 64 0.00 17.08 -8.11
C ALA A 64 -1.47 16.75 -8.43
N ASP A 65 -1.76 16.46 -9.70
CA ASP A 65 -3.07 15.97 -10.14
C ASP A 65 -3.14 14.44 -10.03
N ALA A 66 -4.19 13.92 -9.40
CA ALA A 66 -4.33 12.48 -9.16
C ALA A 66 -4.46 11.66 -10.44
N GLY A 67 -5.05 12.22 -11.51
CA GLY A 67 -5.21 11.54 -12.80
C GLY A 67 -3.87 11.14 -13.41
N THR A 68 -2.92 12.07 -13.40
CA THR A 68 -1.56 11.88 -13.95
C THR A 68 -0.83 10.71 -13.30
N TRP A 69 -1.03 10.50 -11.99
CA TRP A 69 -0.31 9.47 -11.23
C TRP A 69 -1.02 8.11 -11.24
N ARG A 70 -2.35 8.07 -11.39
CA ARG A 70 -3.11 6.80 -11.46
C ARG A 70 -2.80 5.98 -12.70
N GLU A 71 -2.40 6.62 -13.79
CA GLU A 71 -2.07 5.93 -15.04
C GLU A 71 -0.66 5.32 -15.04
N ARG A 72 0.16 5.60 -14.00
CA ARG A 72 1.53 5.12 -13.94
C ARG A 72 1.58 3.66 -13.46
N PRO A 73 2.28 2.77 -14.18
CA PRO A 73 2.42 1.37 -13.78
C PRO A 73 3.23 1.19 -12.48
N ASP A 74 4.09 2.15 -12.15
CA ASP A 74 4.94 2.11 -10.95
C ASP A 74 4.24 2.67 -9.69
N VAL A 75 2.97 3.07 -9.81
CA VAL A 75 2.15 3.59 -8.70
C VAL A 75 1.09 2.56 -8.35
N LEU A 76 1.20 1.99 -7.15
CA LEU A 76 0.31 0.95 -6.66
C LEU A 76 -1.01 1.52 -6.13
N ALA A 77 -0.96 2.73 -5.55
CA ALA A 77 -2.14 3.42 -5.07
C ALA A 77 -1.96 4.93 -5.07
N VAL A 78 -3.07 5.64 -5.22
CA VAL A 78 -3.17 7.09 -5.22
C VAL A 78 -4.34 7.51 -4.33
N VAL A 79 -4.08 8.31 -3.31
CA VAL A 79 -5.09 8.89 -2.42
C VAL A 79 -4.95 10.40 -2.44
N GLU A 80 -6.03 11.10 -2.71
CA GLU A 80 -6.06 12.56 -2.72
C GLU A 80 -6.80 13.06 -1.47
N THR A 81 -6.12 13.87 -0.67
CA THR A 81 -6.67 14.43 0.57
C THR A 81 -6.24 15.87 0.72
N GLY A 82 -7.19 16.81 0.75
CA GLY A 82 -6.91 18.21 1.09
C GLY A 82 -5.87 18.89 0.20
N GLY A 83 -5.85 18.59 -1.10
CA GLY A 83 -4.87 19.16 -2.06
C GLY A 83 -3.48 18.52 -1.99
N GLN A 84 -3.34 17.43 -1.23
CA GLN A 84 -2.16 16.57 -1.23
C GLN A 84 -2.48 15.25 -1.91
N LEU A 85 -1.45 14.68 -2.53
CA LEU A 85 -1.52 13.40 -3.20
C LEU A 85 -0.58 12.42 -2.51
N GLU A 86 -1.14 11.38 -1.91
CA GLU A 86 -0.39 10.28 -1.33
C GLU A 86 -0.27 9.15 -2.36
N LEU A 87 0.97 8.75 -2.63
CA LEU A 87 1.33 7.68 -3.54
C LEU A 87 1.90 6.51 -2.75
N THR A 88 1.41 5.31 -3.03
CA THR A 88 2.09 4.06 -2.65
C THR A 88 2.83 3.53 -3.86
N VAL A 89 4.13 3.30 -3.72
CA VAL A 89 5.01 2.88 -4.83
C VAL A 89 5.93 1.75 -4.36
N PRO A 90 6.42 0.87 -5.24
CA PRO A 90 7.48 -0.07 -4.89
C PRO A 90 8.72 0.69 -4.42
N GLU A 91 9.38 0.21 -3.36
CA GLU A 91 10.53 0.93 -2.78
C GLU A 91 11.66 1.12 -3.81
N GLU A 92 11.89 0.14 -4.68
CA GLU A 92 12.89 0.19 -5.75
C GLU A 92 12.61 1.26 -6.82
N ARG A 93 11.37 1.76 -6.90
CA ARG A 93 10.96 2.82 -7.84
C ARG A 93 10.87 4.20 -7.18
N CYS A 94 10.99 4.28 -5.85
CA CYS A 94 10.75 5.51 -5.11
C CYS A 94 11.62 6.67 -5.59
N ASP A 95 12.93 6.46 -5.75
CA ASP A 95 13.86 7.52 -6.17
C ASP A 95 13.57 8.06 -7.58
N GLU A 96 13.27 7.18 -8.53
CA GLU A 96 12.88 7.55 -9.89
C GLU A 96 11.60 8.41 -9.89
N LEU A 97 10.63 8.02 -9.07
CA LEU A 97 9.34 8.68 -8.97
C LEU A 97 9.44 10.05 -8.28
N LEU A 98 10.33 10.20 -7.29
CA LEU A 98 10.64 11.48 -6.65
C LEU A 98 11.27 12.47 -7.64
N LEU A 99 12.26 12.03 -8.41
CA LEU A 99 12.89 12.85 -9.44
C LEU A 99 11.88 13.31 -10.49
N LEU A 100 10.99 12.41 -10.91
CA LEU A 100 9.91 12.75 -11.82
C LEU A 100 8.97 13.79 -11.23
N ALA A 101 8.52 13.60 -9.99
CA ALA A 101 7.60 14.52 -9.31
C ALA A 101 8.18 15.94 -9.26
N LEU A 102 9.46 16.06 -8.91
CA LEU A 102 10.15 17.36 -8.90
C LEU A 102 10.22 17.97 -10.30
N ARG A 103 10.50 17.17 -11.34
CA ARG A 103 10.54 17.64 -12.73
C ARG A 103 9.19 18.11 -13.25
N THR A 104 8.10 17.52 -12.78
CA THR A 104 6.72 17.94 -13.13
C THR A 104 6.22 19.12 -12.29
N GLY A 105 7.08 19.73 -11.46
CA GLY A 105 6.73 20.88 -10.63
C GLY A 105 5.96 20.52 -9.35
N CYS A 106 5.88 19.23 -9.00
CA CYS A 106 5.27 18.81 -7.74
C CYS A 106 6.23 19.07 -6.57
N SER A 107 5.66 19.42 -5.42
CA SER A 107 6.40 19.54 -4.17
C SER A 107 6.37 18.22 -3.42
N VAL A 108 7.53 17.65 -3.08
CA VAL A 108 7.60 16.46 -2.21
C VAL A 108 7.49 16.94 -0.76
N ARG A 109 6.49 16.45 -0.04
CA ARG A 109 6.21 16.83 1.36
C ARG A 109 6.75 15.81 2.35
N GLN A 110 6.63 14.54 2.02
CA GLN A 110 7.01 13.45 2.91
C GLN A 110 7.35 12.20 2.11
N VAL A 111 8.35 11.46 2.57
CA VAL A 111 8.72 10.15 2.02
C VAL A 111 8.96 9.21 3.18
N GLU A 112 8.25 8.09 3.19
CA GLU A 112 8.44 7.00 4.16
C GLU A 112 8.75 5.73 3.39
N ARG A 113 9.90 5.11 3.68
CA ARG A 113 10.29 3.84 3.06
C ARG A 113 10.10 2.71 4.07
N GLN A 114 9.47 1.63 3.64
CA GLN A 114 9.32 0.42 4.44
C GLN A 114 10.35 -0.63 4.04
N GLY A 115 11.63 -0.28 4.16
CA GLY A 115 12.72 -1.25 4.05
C GLY A 115 13.00 -1.95 5.38
N PRO A 116 13.54 -3.19 5.39
CA PRO A 116 14.03 -3.78 6.64
C PRO A 116 15.08 -2.85 7.28
N PRO A 117 15.10 -2.70 8.61
CA PRO A 117 16.15 -1.93 9.28
C PRO A 117 17.50 -2.49 8.85
N ARG A 118 18.35 -1.64 8.29
CA ARG A 118 19.74 -1.98 7.99
C ARG A 118 20.56 -2.09 9.27
#